data_AF-A0A959VEH9-F1
#
_entry.id   AF-A0A959VEH9-F1
#
_cell.length_a   1.000
_cell.length_b   1.000
_cell.length_c   1.000
_cell.angle_alpha   90.00
_cell.angle_beta   90.00
_cell.angle_gamma   90.00
#
_symmetry.space_group_name_H-M   'P 1'
#
loop_
_entity.id
_entity.type
_entity.pdbx_description
1 polymer ?
#
loop_
_entity_poly.entity_id
_entity_poly.type
_entity_poly.pdbx_seq_one_letter_code
_entity_poly.pdbx_strand_id
1 'polypeptide(L)'
;MPRWFNFALIGILLFTMVGCKKQTLVGKWKSDILPLEIEFLGDQTMNMTMSQGVTVNAVGKWKQEGPRLTMSDFQLQGLPGMFGNMGDMAKEQTVELSWKSDKQIILTGGGFISGAFTRVTE
;
A
#
# COMPACT_ATOMS: atom_id res chain seq x y z
N MET A 1 -2.50 66.39 -10.28
CA MET A 1 -3.43 65.23 -10.12
C MET A 1 -3.86 64.81 -11.52
N PRO A 2 -4.07 63.52 -11.90
CA PRO A 2 -4.10 62.24 -11.16
C PRO A 2 -2.93 61.29 -11.54
N ARG A 3 -2.34 60.44 -10.68
CA ARG A 3 -2.81 59.16 -10.07
C ARG A 3 -3.26 58.09 -11.08
N TRP A 4 -2.34 57.23 -11.51
CA TRP A 4 -2.66 55.90 -12.07
C TRP A 4 -1.60 54.86 -11.63
N PHE A 5 -2.07 53.91 -10.79
CA PHE A 5 -1.63 52.52 -10.56
C PHE A 5 -0.15 52.21 -10.24
N ASN A 6 0.26 51.97 -8.98
CA ASN A 6 0.07 50.76 -8.15
C ASN A 6 0.54 49.42 -8.76
N PHE A 7 1.59 48.88 -8.11
CA PHE A 7 1.91 47.47 -7.81
C PHE A 7 1.99 46.44 -8.95
N ALA A 8 3.21 45.93 -9.16
CA ALA A 8 3.42 44.50 -9.45
C ALA A 8 4.69 44.01 -8.73
N LEU A 9 4.66 44.07 -7.39
CA LEU A 9 5.47 43.23 -6.52
C LEU A 9 4.72 41.89 -6.36
N ILE A 10 4.86 40.99 -7.32
CA ILE A 10 4.43 39.58 -7.24
C ILE A 10 5.48 38.84 -8.05
N GLY A 11 6.35 38.01 -7.51
CA GLY A 11 6.21 37.13 -6.38
C GLY A 11 7.01 35.91 -6.80
N ILE A 12 8.34 36.01 -6.70
CA ILE A 12 9.22 34.84 -6.83
C ILE A 12 8.97 34.02 -5.57
N LEU A 13 7.88 33.26 -5.57
CA LEU A 13 7.70 32.10 -4.71
C LEU A 13 8.69 31.07 -5.25
N LEU A 14 9.92 31.20 -4.76
CA LEU A 14 10.94 30.16 -4.80
C LEU A 14 10.29 28.86 -4.36
N PHE A 15 10.21 27.94 -5.33
CA PHE A 15 10.00 26.52 -5.16
C PHE A 15 10.93 25.98 -4.07
N THR A 16 10.51 26.09 -2.82
CA THR A 16 11.08 25.39 -1.69
C THR A 16 10.17 24.23 -1.36
N MET A 17 9.95 23.34 -2.34
CA MET A 17 9.58 21.96 -2.04
C MET A 17 10.82 21.25 -1.50
N VAL A 18 11.18 21.58 -0.26
CA VAL A 18 12.15 20.82 0.51
C VAL A 18 11.53 19.44 0.75
N GLY A 19 11.98 18.46 -0.02
CA GLY A 19 11.92 17.05 0.34
C GLY A 19 10.53 16.46 0.57
N CYS A 20 9.61 16.60 -0.38
CA CYS A 20 8.46 15.71 -0.45
C CYS A 20 8.96 14.32 -0.88
N LYS A 21 9.55 13.55 0.05
CA LYS A 21 9.78 12.12 -0.19
C LYS A 21 8.41 11.51 -0.43
N LYS A 22 8.11 11.20 -1.69
CA LYS A 22 6.86 10.55 -2.07
C LYS A 22 6.81 9.22 -1.33
N GLN A 23 5.98 9.14 -0.30
CA GLN A 23 5.71 7.88 0.40
C GLN A 23 5.19 6.89 -0.64
N THR A 24 5.89 5.78 -0.79
CA THR A 24 5.60 4.78 -1.82
C THR A 24 5.25 3.46 -1.16
N LEU A 25 4.09 2.92 -1.54
CA LEU A 25 3.65 1.60 -1.10
C LEU A 25 4.53 0.49 -1.71
N VAL A 26 5.13 0.72 -2.87
CA VAL A 26 5.97 -0.25 -3.59
C VAL A 26 7.16 -0.69 -2.72
N GLY A 27 7.27 -1.98 -2.46
CA GLY A 27 8.28 -2.61 -1.62
C GLY A 27 7.69 -3.73 -0.76
N LYS A 28 8.54 -4.37 0.06
CA LYS A 28 8.16 -5.46 0.97
C LYS A 28 7.72 -4.93 2.33
N TRP A 29 6.66 -5.51 2.87
CA TRP A 29 6.03 -5.16 4.14
C TRP A 29 5.71 -6.42 4.92
N LYS A 30 5.97 -6.40 6.22
CA LYS A 30 5.72 -7.51 7.14
C LYS A 30 4.71 -7.09 8.19
N SER A 31 3.70 -7.92 8.43
CA SER A 31 2.74 -7.66 9.49
C SER A 31 3.43 -7.75 10.85
N ASP A 32 3.13 -6.79 11.73
CA ASP A 32 3.69 -6.76 13.08
C ASP A 32 3.05 -7.83 14.00
N ILE A 33 1.92 -8.42 13.59
CA ILE A 33 1.08 -9.30 14.43
C ILE A 33 0.90 -10.68 13.78
N LEU A 34 0.70 -10.73 12.47
CA LEU A 34 0.50 -11.97 11.73
C LEU A 34 1.81 -12.39 11.06
N PRO A 35 2.07 -13.69 10.86
CA PRO A 35 3.18 -14.17 10.06
C PRO A 35 2.85 -14.05 8.56
N LEU A 36 2.60 -12.81 8.15
CA LEU A 36 2.16 -12.39 6.82
C LEU A 36 3.14 -11.35 6.28
N GLU A 37 3.61 -11.56 5.06
CA GLU A 37 4.43 -10.63 4.31
C GLU A 37 3.73 -10.28 3.00
N ILE A 38 3.77 -9.00 2.61
CA ILE A 38 3.17 -8.48 1.39
C ILE A 38 4.22 -7.64 0.67
N GLU A 39 4.45 -7.95 -0.58
CA GLU A 39 5.28 -7.20 -1.50
C GLU A 39 4.39 -6.50 -2.51
N PHE A 40 4.40 -5.18 -2.53
CA PHE A 40 3.75 -4.39 -3.58
C PHE A 40 4.77 -4.07 -4.66
N LEU A 41 4.52 -4.51 -5.88
CA LEU A 41 5.39 -4.28 -7.03
C LEU A 41 4.93 -3.06 -7.83
N GLY A 42 5.87 -2.42 -8.54
CA GLY A 42 5.62 -1.17 -9.27
C GLY A 42 4.68 -1.31 -10.48
N ASP A 43 4.43 -2.53 -10.92
CA ASP A 43 3.51 -2.90 -12.01
C ASP A 43 2.08 -3.19 -11.52
N GLN A 44 1.74 -2.78 -10.29
CA GLN A 44 0.44 -3.02 -9.64
C GLN A 44 0.15 -4.50 -9.33
N THR A 45 1.17 -5.36 -9.37
CA THR A 45 1.07 -6.71 -8.83
C THR A 45 1.51 -6.73 -7.37
N MET A 46 1.03 -7.73 -6.62
CA MET A 46 1.49 -7.96 -5.26
C MET A 46 1.71 -9.45 -5.02
N ASN A 47 2.75 -9.74 -4.23
CA ASN A 47 3.03 -11.07 -3.73
C ASN A 47 2.74 -11.09 -2.24
N MET A 48 2.10 -12.14 -1.77
CA MET A 48 1.75 -12.31 -0.39
C MET A 48 2.23 -13.67 0.07
N THR A 49 2.96 -13.69 1.18
CA THR A 49 3.50 -14.91 1.77
C THR A 49 2.97 -15.03 3.18
N MET A 50 2.25 -16.11 3.47
CA MET A 50 1.81 -16.44 4.82
C MET A 50 2.56 -17.69 5.29
N SER A 51 3.21 -17.59 6.45
CA SER A 51 4.00 -18.69 7.03
C SER A 51 3.46 -19.11 8.39
N GLN A 52 2.47 -20.01 8.40
CA GLN A 52 1.96 -20.65 9.62
C GLN A 52 2.13 -22.17 9.52
N GLY A 53 3.32 -22.67 9.87
CA GLY A 53 3.66 -24.11 9.77
C GLY A 53 3.82 -24.63 8.33
N VAL A 54 3.18 -23.97 7.35
CA VAL A 54 3.35 -24.15 5.90
C VAL A 54 3.41 -22.77 5.26
N THR A 55 4.27 -22.61 4.25
CA THR A 55 4.37 -21.39 3.45
C THR A 55 3.34 -21.41 2.34
N VAL A 56 2.43 -20.44 2.34
CA VAL A 56 1.45 -20.22 1.28
C VAL A 56 1.80 -18.93 0.57
N ASN A 57 1.94 -19.00 -0.76
CA ASN A 57 2.15 -17.83 -1.59
C ASN A 57 0.85 -17.46 -2.30
N ALA A 58 0.54 -16.18 -2.40
CA ALA A 58 -0.55 -15.66 -3.21
C ALA A 58 -0.02 -14.52 -4.08
N VAL A 59 -0.48 -14.46 -5.32
CA VAL A 59 -0.19 -13.34 -6.23
C VAL A 59 -1.51 -12.67 -6.54
N GLY A 60 -1.55 -11.34 -6.49
CA GLY A 60 -2.75 -10.58 -6.83
C GLY A 60 -2.39 -9.25 -7.49
N LYS A 61 -3.40 -8.43 -7.71
CA LYS A 61 -3.26 -7.05 -8.16
C LYS A 61 -3.66 -6.10 -7.05
N TRP A 62 -3.10 -4.90 -7.07
CA TRP A 62 -3.46 -3.84 -6.16
C TRP A 62 -3.63 -2.51 -6.90
N LYS A 63 -4.52 -1.67 -6.39
CA LYS A 63 -4.75 -0.32 -6.90
C LYS A 63 -4.96 0.62 -5.71
N GLN A 64 -4.28 1.76 -5.75
CA GLN A 64 -4.43 2.78 -4.72
C GLN A 64 -5.13 4.02 -5.29
N GLU A 65 -6.23 4.42 -4.66
CA GLU A 65 -7.00 5.64 -4.95
C GLU A 65 -7.06 6.49 -3.68
N GLY A 66 -6.08 7.39 -3.52
CA GLY A 66 -5.91 8.17 -2.30
C GLY A 66 -5.56 7.27 -1.10
N PRO A 67 -6.31 7.31 0.01
CA PRO A 67 -6.11 6.41 1.15
C PRO A 67 -6.72 5.03 0.91
N ARG A 68 -7.47 4.80 -0.18
CA ARG A 68 -8.14 3.53 -0.43
C ARG A 68 -7.22 2.60 -1.22
N LEU A 69 -6.99 1.39 -0.71
CA LEU A 69 -6.20 0.35 -1.36
C LEU A 69 -7.12 -0.84 -1.67
N THR A 70 -7.32 -1.11 -2.94
CA THR A 70 -8.10 -2.24 -3.42
C THR A 70 -7.16 -3.34 -3.90
N MET A 71 -7.42 -4.57 -3.48
CA MET A 71 -6.67 -5.76 -3.85
C MET A 71 -7.59 -6.76 -4.51
N SER A 72 -7.18 -7.33 -5.65
CA SER A 72 -8.01 -8.21 -6.47
C SER A 72 -7.20 -9.31 -7.14
N ASP A 73 -7.88 -10.20 -7.88
CA ASP A 73 -7.27 -11.26 -8.69
C ASP A 73 -6.31 -12.17 -7.93
N PHE A 74 -6.59 -12.48 -6.66
CA PHE A 74 -5.71 -13.33 -5.85
C PHE A 74 -5.67 -14.77 -6.39
N GLN A 75 -4.48 -15.23 -6.71
CA GLN A 75 -4.17 -16.59 -7.12
C GLN A 75 -3.22 -17.22 -6.11
N LEU A 76 -3.69 -18.25 -5.40
CA LEU A 76 -2.86 -19.01 -4.48
C LEU A 76 -1.91 -19.92 -5.28
N GLN A 77 -0.62 -19.83 -4.97
CA GLN A 77 0.42 -20.68 -5.52
C GLN A 77 0.93 -21.63 -4.42
N GLY A 78 0.91 -22.93 -4.72
CA GLY A 78 1.66 -23.92 -3.93
C GLY A 78 0.88 -24.94 -3.10
N LEU A 79 -0.46 -25.03 -3.18
CA LEU A 79 -1.21 -26.08 -2.47
C LEU A 79 -2.31 -26.74 -3.32
N PRO A 80 -2.10 -27.99 -3.78
CA PRO A 80 -3.16 -28.76 -4.41
C PRO A 80 -4.15 -29.27 -3.34
N GLY A 81 -5.41 -28.83 -3.41
CA GLY A 81 -6.55 -29.58 -2.89
C GLY A 81 -7.09 -29.27 -1.48
N MET A 82 -6.40 -28.53 -0.61
CA MET A 82 -6.89 -28.28 0.78
C MET A 82 -7.60 -26.93 1.00
N PHE A 83 -7.54 -26.00 0.04
CA PHE A 83 -8.01 -24.62 0.24
C PHE A 83 -9.17 -24.21 -0.69
N GLY A 84 -10.04 -25.16 -1.06
CA GLY A 84 -11.28 -24.87 -1.81
C GLY A 84 -12.17 -23.80 -1.15
N ASN A 85 -12.02 -23.59 0.16
CA ASN A 85 -12.72 -22.54 0.93
C ASN A 85 -11.96 -21.21 1.05
N MET A 86 -10.72 -21.09 0.56
CA MET A 86 -10.05 -19.79 0.42
C MET A 86 -10.46 -19.04 -0.86
N GLY A 87 -11.31 -19.65 -1.71
CA GLY A 87 -11.91 -18.95 -2.86
C GLY A 87 -12.66 -17.68 -2.46
N ASP A 88 -13.18 -17.60 -1.23
CA ASP A 88 -13.80 -16.39 -0.69
C ASP A 88 -12.79 -15.33 -0.23
N MET A 89 -11.55 -15.72 0.09
CA MET A 89 -10.45 -14.76 0.35
C MET A 89 -9.94 -14.11 -0.94
N ALA A 90 -10.21 -14.72 -2.10
CA ALA A 90 -9.87 -14.20 -3.42
C ALA A 90 -10.87 -13.18 -3.97
N LYS A 91 -11.90 -12.84 -3.20
CA LYS A 91 -12.76 -11.69 -3.51
C LYS A 91 -11.96 -10.40 -3.35
N GLU A 92 -12.34 -9.40 -4.13
CA GLU A 92 -11.78 -8.06 -4.04
C GLU A 92 -11.86 -7.55 -2.59
N GLN A 93 -10.71 -7.17 -2.03
CA GLN A 93 -10.62 -6.59 -0.68
C GLN A 93 -10.25 -5.12 -0.80
N THR A 94 -11.07 -4.27 -0.21
CA THR A 94 -10.77 -2.85 -0.04
C THR A 94 -10.35 -2.61 1.40
N VAL A 95 -9.19 -1.99 1.59
CA VAL A 95 -8.70 -1.50 2.89
C VAL A 95 -8.34 -0.02 2.80
N GLU A 96 -8.39 0.67 3.93
CA GLU A 96 -7.84 2.00 4.10
C GLU A 96 -6.37 1.92 4.50
N LEU A 97 -5.53 2.56 3.71
CA LEU A 97 -4.10 2.76 3.92
C LEU A 97 -3.87 4.06 4.69
N SER A 98 -3.24 3.93 5.85
CA SER A 98 -2.76 5.05 6.66
C SER A 98 -1.25 4.93 6.88
N TRP A 99 -0.54 6.05 6.77
CA TRP A 99 0.91 6.12 6.96
C TRP A 99 1.22 6.53 8.39
N LYS A 100 1.95 5.69 9.13
CA LYS A 100 2.53 6.09 10.42
C LYS A 100 3.93 6.66 10.25
N SER A 101 4.71 6.12 9.33
CA SER A 101 6.04 6.62 8.94
C SER A 101 6.44 6.07 7.58
N ASP A 102 7.59 6.48 7.05
CA ASP A 102 8.15 5.91 5.81
C ASP A 102 8.45 4.40 5.90
N LYS A 103 8.45 3.85 7.12
CA LYS A 103 8.72 2.43 7.40
C LYS A 103 7.51 1.71 7.97
N GLN A 104 6.38 2.38 8.22
CA GLN A 104 5.22 1.75 8.84
C GLN A 104 3.91 2.26 8.23
N ILE A 105 3.08 1.30 7.82
CA ILE A 105 1.72 1.53 7.34
C ILE A 105 0.73 0.79 8.22
N ILE A 106 -0.52 1.25 8.19
CA ILE A 106 -1.66 0.56 8.77
C ILE A 106 -2.66 0.35 7.65
N LEU A 107 -3.08 -0.90 7.49
CA LEU A 107 -4.19 -1.29 6.63
C LEU A 107 -5.40 -1.56 7.52
N THR A 108 -6.48 -0.82 7.33
CA THR A 108 -7.72 -0.95 8.12
C THR A 108 -8.86 -1.34 7.20
N GLY A 109 -9.55 -2.45 7.47
CA GLY A 109 -10.70 -2.87 6.66
C GLY A 109 -11.21 -4.25 7.05
N GLY A 110 -12.15 -4.76 6.25
CA GLY A 110 -12.66 -6.12 6.38
C GLY A 110 -11.75 -7.10 5.63
N GLY A 111 -11.12 -8.03 6.35
CA GLY A 111 -10.25 -9.03 5.73
C GLY A 111 -9.11 -9.49 6.63
N PHE A 112 -8.30 -10.41 6.11
CA PHE A 112 -7.15 -10.99 6.82
C PHE A 112 -5.86 -10.15 6.69
N ILE A 113 -5.88 -9.15 5.80
CA ILE A 113 -4.76 -8.22 5.53
C ILE A 113 -4.78 -6.98 6.41
N SER A 114 -5.78 -6.82 7.27
CA SER A 114 -5.90 -5.68 8.17
C SER A 114 -4.87 -5.79 9.30
N GLY A 115 -4.13 -4.72 9.55
CA GLY A 115 -3.10 -4.67 10.59
C GLY A 115 -2.06 -3.59 10.37
N ALA A 116 -1.12 -3.50 11.31
CA ALA A 116 0.09 -2.71 11.17
C ALA A 116 1.15 -3.51 10.42
N PHE A 117 1.86 -2.85 9.49
CA PHE A 117 2.93 -3.45 8.72
C PHE A 117 4.17 -2.58 8.76
N THR A 118 5.31 -3.22 8.96
CA THR A 118 6.63 -2.60 8.92
C THR A 118 7.34 -2.95 7.61
N ARG A 119 7.98 -1.96 7.01
CA ARG A 119 8.76 -2.13 5.77
C ARG A 119 9.97 -3.03 6.04
N VAL A 120 10.13 -4.05 5.22
CA VAL A 120 11.33 -4.89 5.21
C VAL A 120 12.39 -4.15 4.40
N THR A 121 13.34 -3.54 5.08
CA THR A 121 14.54 -2.99 4.45
C THR A 121 15.53 -4.13 4.28
N GLU A 122 15.81 -4.50 3.02
CA GLU A 122 17.00 -5.27 2.64
C GLU A 122 18.27 -4.43 2.81
#